data_AF-A0A432XSV7-F1
#
_entry.id   AF-A0A432XSV7-F1
#
_cell.length_a   1.000
_cell.length_b   1.000
_cell.length_c   1.000
_cell.angle_alpha   90.00
_cell.angle_beta   90.00
_cell.angle_gamma   90.00
#
_symmetry.space_group_name_H-M   'P 1'
#
loop_
_entity.id
_entity.type
_entity.pdbx_description
1 polymer ?
#
loop_
_entity_poly.entity_id
_entity_poly.type
_entity_poly.pdbx_seq_one_letter_code
_entity_poly.pdbx_strand_id
1 'polypeptide(L)'
;MQQTSLADLQAHSQQLVELMATQAGHEARYWLIENDQEKLQALVDQLSQHRLVEFSAIYDTYGREVVSADAVTEQPEQVFVLVEEIREEPVIHGYLHVTVNQPLLLAEPLATHEYLTYYGQYLIIFALLAGVLITITFNKWRYRRWRPPQENQ
;
A
#
# COMPACT_ATOMS: atom_id res chain seq x y z
N MET A 1 17.82 11.86 2.32
CA MET A 1 16.67 12.13 1.42
C MET A 1 15.68 10.96 1.34
N GLN A 2 16.08 9.69 1.49
CA GLN A 2 15.14 8.54 1.50
C GLN A 2 14.34 8.37 2.81
N GLN A 3 14.84 8.86 3.95
CA GLN A 3 14.14 8.74 5.23
C GLN A 3 12.93 9.68 5.35
N THR A 4 13.00 10.86 4.73
CA THR A 4 11.88 11.82 4.70
C THR A 4 10.70 11.28 3.90
N SER A 5 10.94 10.63 2.75
CA SER A 5 9.85 10.09 1.94
C SER A 5 9.09 8.95 2.61
N LEU A 6 9.76 8.09 3.40
CA LEU A 6 9.07 7.01 4.12
C LEU A 6 8.19 7.54 5.26
N ALA A 7 8.70 8.51 6.01
CA ALA A 7 7.94 9.15 7.08
C ALA A 7 6.72 9.91 6.53
N ASP A 8 6.88 10.64 5.43
CA ASP A 8 5.79 11.37 4.77
C ASP A 8 4.71 10.40 4.24
N LEU A 9 5.11 9.26 3.67
CA LEU A 9 4.18 8.24 3.18
C LEU A 9 3.42 7.56 4.33
N GLN A 10 4.10 7.26 5.43
CA GLN A 10 3.46 6.70 6.60
C GLN A 10 2.40 7.66 7.16
N ALA A 11 2.75 8.94 7.29
CA ALA A 11 1.82 9.97 7.75
C ALA A 11 0.61 10.09 6.82
N HIS A 12 0.82 10.03 5.50
CA HIS A 12 -0.27 10.07 4.54
C HIS A 12 -1.20 8.85 4.65
N SER A 13 -0.66 7.64 4.74
CA SER A 13 -1.48 6.42 4.91
C SER A 13 -2.27 6.44 6.22
N GLN A 14 -1.69 6.97 7.29
CA GLN A 14 -2.39 7.15 8.57
C GLN A 14 -3.55 8.15 8.43
N GLN A 15 -3.36 9.27 7.75
CA GLN A 15 -4.44 10.24 7.48
C GLN A 15 -5.58 9.62 6.67
N LEU A 16 -5.28 8.75 5.70
CA LEU A 16 -6.31 8.06 4.93
C LEU A 16 -7.13 7.08 5.81
N VAL A 17 -6.46 6.36 6.72
CA VAL A 17 -7.12 5.48 7.68
C VAL A 17 -8.00 6.27 8.65
N GLU A 18 -7.50 7.40 9.16
CA GLU A 18 -8.27 8.29 10.05
C GLU A 18 -9.53 8.83 9.35
N LEU A 19 -9.40 9.29 8.10
CA LEU A 19 -10.53 9.76 7.31
C LEU A 19 -11.55 8.64 7.06
N MET A 20 -11.08 7.44 6.72
CA MET A 20 -11.94 6.27 6.51
C MET A 20 -12.75 5.95 7.78
N ALA A 21 -12.10 5.92 8.94
CA ALA A 21 -12.79 5.66 10.20
C ALA A 21 -13.77 6.78 10.56
N THR A 22 -13.41 8.04 10.33
CA THR A 22 -14.32 9.19 10.52
C THR A 22 -15.58 9.05 9.66
N GLN A 23 -15.41 8.69 8.38
CA GLN A 23 -16.52 8.49 7.46
C GLN A 23 -17.40 7.31 7.89
N ALA A 24 -16.78 6.18 8.26
CA ALA A 24 -17.50 5.02 8.76
C ALA A 24 -18.24 5.30 10.07
N GLY A 25 -17.64 6.07 10.98
CA GLY A 25 -18.30 6.52 12.21
C GLY A 25 -19.52 7.40 11.94
N HIS A 26 -19.45 8.27 10.93
CA HIS A 26 -20.57 9.09 10.49
C HIS A 26 -21.73 8.26 9.91
N GLU A 27 -21.41 7.21 9.16
CA GLU A 27 -22.39 6.29 8.59
C GLU A 27 -23.01 5.39 9.67
N ALA A 28 -22.16 4.81 10.53
CA ALA A 28 -22.54 3.99 11.67
C ALA A 28 -23.53 4.72 12.59
N ARG A 29 -23.40 6.04 12.76
CA ARG A 29 -24.31 6.84 13.59
C ARG A 29 -25.77 6.62 13.22
N TYR A 30 -26.11 6.68 11.93
CA TYR A 30 -27.50 6.54 11.50
C TYR A 30 -28.06 5.17 11.88
N TRP A 31 -27.27 4.12 11.66
CA TRP A 31 -27.70 2.74 11.92
C TRP A 31 -27.66 2.37 13.41
N LEU A 32 -26.77 2.98 14.20
CA LEU A 32 -26.73 2.80 15.64
C LEU A 32 -27.97 3.41 16.31
N ILE A 33 -28.42 4.58 15.82
CA ILE A 33 -29.64 5.23 16.29
C ILE A 33 -30.88 4.42 15.90
N GLU A 34 -30.92 3.90 14.67
CA GLU A 34 -32.00 3.03 14.18
C GLU A 34 -31.95 1.60 14.75
N ASN A 35 -30.90 1.25 15.49
CA ASN A 35 -30.62 -0.10 15.99
C ASN A 35 -30.61 -1.17 14.87
N ASP A 36 -30.13 -0.78 13.68
CA ASP A 36 -30.04 -1.61 12.48
C ASP A 36 -28.71 -2.39 12.47
N GLN A 37 -28.70 -3.51 13.20
CA GLN A 37 -27.52 -4.37 13.32
C GLN A 37 -27.06 -4.97 11.99
N GLU A 38 -27.96 -5.19 11.03
CA GLU A 38 -27.61 -5.77 9.73
C GLU A 38 -26.75 -4.80 8.92
N LYS A 39 -27.12 -3.51 8.88
CA LYS A 39 -26.30 -2.50 8.21
C LYS A 39 -25.01 -2.19 8.96
N LEU A 40 -25.03 -2.20 10.29
CA LEU A 40 -23.81 -2.08 11.09
C LEU A 40 -22.85 -3.23 10.82
N GLN A 41 -23.35 -4.47 10.71
CA GLN A 41 -22.54 -5.63 10.36
C GLN A 41 -21.94 -5.48 8.95
N ALA A 42 -22.76 -5.09 7.97
CA ALA A 42 -22.28 -4.85 6.61
C ALA A 42 -21.18 -3.78 6.55
N LEU A 43 -21.24 -2.76 7.42
CA LEU A 43 -20.20 -1.74 7.54
C LEU A 43 -18.87 -2.31 8.02
N VAL A 44 -18.87 -3.04 9.14
CA VAL A 44 -17.63 -3.64 9.67
C VAL A 44 -17.08 -4.72 8.73
N ASP A 45 -17.94 -5.46 8.04
CA ASP A 45 -17.53 -6.40 7.00
C ASP A 45 -16.85 -5.68 5.84
N GLN A 46 -17.43 -4.56 5.37
CA GLN A 46 -16.84 -3.75 4.30
C GLN A 46 -15.50 -3.13 4.71
N LEU A 47 -15.38 -2.65 5.95
CA LEU A 47 -14.11 -2.15 6.48
C LEU A 47 -13.04 -3.25 6.47
N SER A 48 -13.42 -4.48 6.85
CA SER A 48 -12.52 -5.62 6.93
C SER A 48 -12.13 -6.21 5.56
N GLN A 49 -12.86 -5.86 4.50
CA GLN A 49 -12.43 -6.14 3.12
C GLN A 49 -11.25 -5.26 2.69
N HIS A 50 -11.02 -4.12 3.36
CA HIS A 50 -9.89 -3.27 3.05
C HIS A 50 -8.60 -3.95 3.50
N ARG A 51 -7.63 -4.13 2.59
CA ARG A 51 -6.37 -4.86 2.84
C ARG A 51 -5.61 -4.41 4.10
N LEU A 52 -5.71 -3.12 4.44
CA LEU A 52 -5.01 -2.54 5.59
C LEU A 52 -5.68 -2.87 6.93
N VAL A 53 -6.98 -3.14 6.94
CA VAL A 53 -7.78 -3.39 8.15
C VAL A 53 -7.62 -4.84 8.54
N GLU A 54 -7.21 -5.05 9.78
CA GLU A 54 -7.01 -6.37 10.39
C GLU A 54 -8.25 -6.80 11.17
N PHE A 55 -8.91 -5.85 11.83
CA PHE A 55 -10.11 -6.08 12.63
C PHE A 55 -10.93 -4.79 12.69
N SER A 56 -12.25 -4.93 12.72
CA SER A 56 -13.15 -3.80 12.97
C SER A 56 -14.36 -4.23 13.81
N ALA A 57 -14.78 -3.34 14.71
CA ALA A 57 -15.92 -3.56 15.58
C ALA A 57 -16.59 -2.25 15.97
N ILE A 58 -17.88 -2.33 16.29
CA ILE A 58 -18.66 -1.20 16.81
C ILE A 58 -19.13 -1.56 18.21
N TYR A 59 -18.90 -0.63 19.13
CA TYR A 59 -19.29 -0.74 20.53
C TYR A 59 -20.36 0.30 20.85
N ASP A 60 -21.27 -0.04 21.77
CA ASP A 60 -22.22 0.91 22.34
C ASP A 60 -21.54 1.88 23.33
N THR A 61 -22.30 2.85 23.83
CA THR A 61 -21.83 3.80 24.87
C THR A 61 -21.32 3.14 26.16
N TYR A 62 -21.68 1.89 26.42
CA TYR A 62 -21.28 1.14 27.60
C TYR A 62 -20.05 0.24 27.33
N GLY A 63 -19.50 0.28 26.11
CA GLY A 63 -18.37 -0.56 25.69
C GLY A 63 -18.77 -2.00 25.37
N ARG A 64 -20.06 -2.29 25.12
CA ARG A 64 -20.51 -3.60 24.69
C ARG A 64 -20.41 -3.70 23.18
N GLU A 65 -19.87 -4.81 22.70
CA GLU A 65 -19.80 -5.09 21.27
C GLU A 65 -21.20 -5.24 20.69
N VAL A 66 -21.50 -4.44 19.67
CA VAL A 66 -22.76 -4.48 18.92
C VAL A 66 -22.60 -5.37 17.70
N VAL A 67 -21.53 -5.15 16.95
CA VAL A 67 -21.11 -5.94 15.78
C VAL A 67 -19.59 -5.96 15.69
N SER A 68 -19.06 -7.01 15.11
CA SER A 68 -17.63 -7.16 14.81
C SER A 68 -17.46 -7.98 13.54
N ALA A 69 -16.35 -7.75 12.86
CA ALA A 69 -15.90 -8.58 11.77
C ALA A 69 -14.75 -9.48 12.25
N ASP A 70 -14.65 -10.65 11.65
CA ASP A 70 -13.56 -11.59 11.96
C ASP A 70 -12.20 -10.96 11.69
N ALA A 71 -11.26 -11.19 12.61
CA ALA A 71 -9.89 -10.76 12.40
C ALA A 71 -9.26 -11.53 11.22
N VAL A 72 -8.56 -10.81 10.34
CA VAL A 72 -7.91 -11.42 9.16
C VAL A 72 -6.75 -12.34 9.57
N THR A 73 -6.06 -11.99 10.66
CA THR A 73 -4.91 -12.69 11.24
C THR A 73 -5.07 -12.75 12.75
N GLU A 74 -4.83 -13.92 13.35
CA GLU A 74 -4.99 -14.10 14.80
C GLU A 74 -3.98 -13.29 15.64
N GLN A 75 -2.77 -13.03 15.12
CA GLN A 75 -1.70 -12.32 15.82
C GLN A 75 -0.87 -11.46 14.87
N PRO A 76 -1.34 -10.25 14.53
CA PRO A 76 -0.53 -9.28 13.79
C PRO A 76 0.69 -8.84 14.62
N GLU A 77 1.88 -8.82 14.01
CA GLU A 77 3.14 -8.45 14.70
C GLU A 77 3.16 -7.00 15.19
N GLN A 78 2.58 -6.09 14.42
CA GLN A 78 2.50 -4.66 14.71
C GLN A 78 1.15 -4.12 14.24
N VAL A 79 0.42 -3.48 15.15
CA VAL A 79 -0.91 -2.93 14.89
C VAL A 79 -0.97 -1.44 15.21
N PHE A 80 -1.74 -0.74 14.39
CA PHE A 80 -2.20 0.61 14.68
C PHE A 80 -3.70 0.55 15.00
N VAL A 81 -4.06 0.96 16.21
CA VAL A 81 -5.45 0.94 16.68
C VAL A 81 -6.01 2.35 16.61
N LEU A 82 -7.16 2.48 15.94
CA LEU A 82 -7.91 3.71 15.84
C LEU A 82 -9.29 3.50 16.46
N VAL A 83 -9.70 4.47 17.29
CA VAL A 83 -11.02 4.50 17.91
C VAL A 83 -11.67 5.82 17.56
N GLU A 84 -12.80 5.76 16.86
CA GLU A 84 -13.58 6.91 16.42
C GLU A 84 -14.90 7.00 17.19
N GLU A 85 -15.25 8.19 17.66
CA GLU A 85 -16.50 8.44 18.38
C GLU A 85 -17.69 8.49 17.40
N ILE A 86 -18.69 7.64 17.63
CA ILE A 86 -19.96 7.69 16.90
C ILE A 86 -20.89 8.63 17.66
N ARG A 87 -21.07 9.86 17.18
CA ARG A 87 -21.83 10.90 17.90
C ARG A 87 -22.80 11.70 17.04
N GLU A 88 -23.94 12.03 17.64
CA GLU A 88 -24.90 13.03 17.16
C GLU A 88 -24.90 14.18 18.16
N GLU A 89 -24.25 15.28 17.81
CA GLU A 89 -23.92 16.35 18.76
C GLU A 89 -25.13 16.81 19.59
N PRO A 90 -25.04 16.81 20.95
CA PRO A 90 -23.87 16.54 21.81
C PRO A 90 -23.73 15.09 22.33
N VAL A 91 -24.53 14.15 21.85
CA VAL A 91 -24.67 12.79 22.38
C VAL A 91 -23.70 11.83 21.69
N ILE A 92 -22.93 11.07 22.48
CA ILE A 92 -22.16 9.91 21.98
C ILE A 92 -23.09 8.70 22.01
N HIS A 93 -23.15 7.97 20.90
CA HIS A 93 -23.96 6.76 20.76
C HIS A 93 -23.12 5.49 20.83
N GLY A 94 -21.83 5.57 20.48
CA GLY A 94 -20.92 4.43 20.52
C GLY A 94 -19.52 4.77 20.04
N TYR A 95 -18.74 3.73 19.75
CA TYR A 95 -17.36 3.84 19.29
C TYR A 95 -17.12 2.85 18.16
N LEU A 96 -16.46 3.31 17.10
CA LEU A 96 -15.92 2.46 16.05
C LEU A 96 -14.47 2.14 16.39
N HIS A 97 -14.13 0.87 16.47
CA HIS A 97 -12.79 0.36 16.67
C HIS A 97 -12.29 -0.22 15.35
N VAL A 98 -11.15 0.27 14.87
CA VAL A 98 -10.46 -0.26 13.69
C VAL A 98 -9.02 -0.58 14.07
N THR A 99 -8.60 -1.81 13.82
CA THR A 99 -7.21 -2.24 13.94
C THR A 99 -6.63 -2.38 12.54
N VAL A 100 -5.45 -1.79 12.33
CA VAL A 100 -4.76 -1.74 11.04
C VAL A 100 -3.40 -2.41 11.14
N ASN A 101 -3.07 -3.21 10.12
CA ASN A 101 -1.78 -3.88 10.02
C ASN A 101 -0.69 -2.87 9.63
N GLN A 102 0.14 -2.48 10.60
CA GLN A 102 1.15 -1.44 10.40
C GLN A 102 2.23 -1.80 9.36
N PRO A 103 2.72 -3.06 9.28
CA PRO A 103 3.63 -3.48 8.21
C PRO A 103 3.05 -3.27 6.80
N LEU A 104 1.75 -3.51 6.61
CA LEU A 104 1.10 -3.31 5.31
C LEU A 104 0.99 -1.83 4.92
N LEU A 105 0.87 -0.91 5.88
CA LEU A 105 0.91 0.54 5.62
C LEU A 105 2.22 1.00 4.97
N LEU A 106 3.32 0.26 5.21
CA LEU A 106 4.66 0.61 4.75
C LEU A 106 5.12 -0.20 3.53
N ALA A 107 4.44 -1.31 3.21
CA ALA A 107 4.86 -2.26 2.18
C ALA A 107 4.51 -1.84 0.74
N GLU A 108 3.38 -1.15 0.53
CA GLU A 108 2.91 -0.77 -0.82
C GLU A 108 3.89 0.13 -1.62
N PRO A 109 4.54 1.14 -1.02
CA PRO A 109 5.45 2.01 -1.78
C PRO A 109 6.80 1.34 -2.09
N LEU A 110 7.27 0.41 -1.24
CA LEU A 110 8.56 -0.25 -1.40
C LEU A 110 8.59 -1.20 -2.60
N ALA A 111 7.51 -1.97 -2.80
CA ALA A 111 7.41 -2.91 -3.91
C ALA A 111 7.47 -2.22 -5.29
N THR A 112 6.90 -1.02 -5.40
CA THR A 112 6.83 -0.28 -6.66
C THR A 112 8.19 0.29 -7.07
N HIS A 113 9.05 0.64 -6.10
CA HIS A 113 10.39 1.16 -6.35
C HIS A 113 11.46 0.06 -6.59
N GLU A 114 11.31 -1.12 -6.00
CA GLU A 114 12.18 -2.26 -6.32
C GLU A 114 11.96 -2.75 -7.77
N TYR A 115 10.73 -2.70 -8.26
CA TYR A 115 10.40 -3.15 -9.61
C TYR A 115 11.15 -2.36 -10.69
N LEU A 116 11.27 -1.04 -10.57
CA LEU A 116 12.03 -0.23 -11.54
C LEU A 116 13.54 -0.45 -11.45
N THR A 117 14.06 -0.70 -10.25
CA THR A 117 15.51 -0.89 -10.03
C THR A 117 15.97 -2.25 -10.57
N TYR A 118 15.15 -3.30 -10.39
CA TYR A 118 15.47 -4.66 -10.85
C TYR A 118 15.47 -4.81 -12.37
N TYR A 119 14.64 -4.08 -13.12
CA TYR A 119 14.69 -4.09 -14.59
C TYR A 119 15.71 -3.11 -15.18
N GLY A 120 16.00 -2.00 -14.48
CA GLY A 120 16.99 -1.01 -14.89
C GLY A 120 18.41 -1.58 -15.03
N GLN A 121 18.81 -2.50 -14.14
CA GLN A 121 20.14 -3.14 -14.21
C GLN A 121 20.36 -3.93 -15.52
N TYR A 122 19.31 -4.59 -16.04
CA TYR A 122 19.43 -5.35 -17.29
C TYR A 122 19.61 -4.43 -18.49
N LEU A 123 18.94 -3.26 -18.50
CA LEU A 123 19.11 -2.28 -19.57
C LEU A 123 20.55 -1.73 -19.63
N ILE A 124 21.22 -1.56 -18.49
CA ILE A 124 22.63 -1.14 -18.44
C ILE A 124 23.55 -2.22 -19.02
N ILE A 125 23.31 -3.48 -18.66
CA ILE A 125 24.06 -4.62 -19.22
C ILE A 125 23.85 -4.73 -20.73
N PHE A 126 22.60 -4.60 -21.20
CA PHE A 126 22.28 -4.59 -22.63
C PHE A 126 22.90 -3.41 -23.37
N ALA A 127 22.91 -2.21 -22.77
CA ALA A 127 23.55 -1.03 -23.36
C ALA A 127 25.06 -1.21 -23.50
N LEU A 128 25.72 -1.81 -22.50
CA LEU A 128 27.15 -2.15 -22.56
C LEU A 128 27.45 -3.15 -23.68
N LEU A 129 26.68 -4.24 -23.75
CA LEU A 129 26.83 -5.24 -24.80
C LEU A 129 26.61 -4.65 -26.19
N ALA A 130 25.56 -3.84 -26.37
CA ALA A 130 25.28 -3.15 -27.62
C ALA A 130 26.44 -2.22 -28.03
N GLY A 131 27.00 -1.44 -27.09
CA GLY A 131 28.14 -0.57 -27.35
C GLY A 131 29.40 -1.32 -27.79
N VAL A 132 29.70 -2.45 -27.15
CA VAL A 132 30.82 -3.32 -27.54
C VAL A 132 30.59 -3.93 -28.94
N LEU A 133 29.39 -4.42 -29.21
CA LEU A 133 29.04 -5.05 -30.48
C LEU A 133 29.10 -4.07 -31.66
N ILE A 134 28.62 -2.84 -31.46
CA ILE A 134 28.74 -1.74 -32.43
C ILE A 134 30.22 -1.44 -32.69
N THR A 135 31.03 -1.33 -31.64
CA THR A 135 32.46 -1.02 -31.75
C THR A 135 33.22 -2.10 -32.52
N ILE A 136 32.99 -3.38 -32.20
CA ILE A 136 33.62 -4.52 -32.90
C ILE A 136 33.17 -4.58 -34.37
N THR A 137 31.88 -4.41 -34.63
CA THR A 137 31.32 -4.46 -35.99
C THR A 137 31.90 -3.36 -36.86
N PHE A 138 32.00 -2.14 -36.33
CA PHE A 138 32.59 -1.01 -37.03
C PHE A 138 34.09 -1.21 -37.28
N ASN A 139 34.82 -1.72 -36.28
CA ASN A 139 36.25 -2.01 -36.40
C ASN A 139 36.54 -3.06 -37.50
N LYS A 140 35.79 -4.16 -37.50
CA LYS A 140 35.94 -5.25 -38.49
C LYS A 140 35.59 -4.80 -39.91
N TRP A 141 34.57 -3.94 -40.07
CA TRP A 141 34.20 -3.40 -41.38
C TRP A 141 35.24 -2.42 -41.93
N ARG A 142 35.83 -1.59 -41.05
CA ARG A 142 36.95 -0.70 -41.41
C ARG A 142 38.16 -1.50 -41.88
N TYR A 143 38.62 -2.50 -41.11
CA TYR A 143 39.77 -3.31 -41.49
C TYR A 143 39.57 -4.09 -42.79
N ARG A 144 38.33 -4.51 -43.12
CA ARG A 144 38.03 -5.20 -44.38
C ARG A 144 38.13 -4.28 -45.61
N ARG A 145 37.90 -2.97 -45.46
CA ARG A 145 38.07 -1.98 -46.55
C ARG A 145 39.53 -1.58 -46.78
N TRP A 146 40.42 -1.85 -45.83
CA TRP A 146 41.82 -1.40 -45.85
C TRP A 146 42.81 -2.58 -46.03
N ARG A 147 42.39 -3.65 -46.71
CA ARG A 147 43.34 -4.66 -47.20
C ARG A 147 43.96 -4.13 -48.50
N PRO A 148 45.24 -3.73 -48.53
CA PRO A 148 45.90 -3.44 -49.80
C PRO A 148 45.91 -4.71 -50.66
N PRO A 149 45.80 -4.59 -52.00
CA PRO A 149 45.90 -5.75 -52.88
C PRO A 149 47.23 -6.46 -52.60
N GLN A 150 47.18 -7.77 -52.36
CA GLN A 150 48.40 -8.58 -52.33
C GLN A 150 48.91 -8.66 -53.76
N GLU A 151 50.05 -8.01 -54.00
CA GLU A 151 50.81 -8.12 -55.23
C GLU A 151 51.43 -9.53 -55.25
N ASN A 152 50.85 -10.42 -56.06
CA ASN A 152 51.38 -11.75 -56.29
C ASN A 152 52.62 -11.64 -57.19
N GLN A 153 53.77 -12.09 -56.69
CA GLN A 153 54.97 -12.39 -57.50
C GLN A 153 54.86 -13.78 -58.12
#